data_AF-A0A2H9PCK9-F1
#
_entry.id   AF-A0A2H9PCK9-F1
#
_cell.length_a   1.000
_cell.length_b   1.000
_cell.length_c   1.000
_cell.angle_alpha   90.00
_cell.angle_beta   90.00
_cell.angle_gamma   90.00
#
_symmetry.space_group_name_H-M   'P 1'
#
loop_
_entity.id
_entity.type
_entity.pdbx_description
1 polymer ?
#
loop_
_entity_poly.entity_id
_entity_poly.type
_entity_poly.pdbx_seq_one_letter_code
_entity_poly.pdbx_strand_id
1 'polypeptide(L)' 'MINRFRQFLGEVNIEARKVVWPNRKELIASTTVVIVTALLVAIFIGLLDFVFSKLISLIIR' A
#
# COMPACT_ATOMS: atom_id res chain seq x y z
N MET A 1 -2.44 39.04 3.40
CA MET A 1 -2.34 37.58 3.61
C MET A 1 -3.21 36.77 2.66
N ILE A 2 -4.51 37.07 2.53
CA ILE A 2 -5.45 36.32 1.66
C ILE A 2 -5.01 36.24 0.19
N ASN A 3 -4.45 37.31 -0.39
CA ASN A 3 -3.97 37.28 -1.77
C ASN A 3 -2.77 36.34 -1.99
N ARG A 4 -1.85 36.24 -1.02
CA ARG A 4 -0.70 35.32 -1.12
C ARG A 4 -1.16 33.86 -1.07
N PHE A 5 -2.17 33.55 -0.28
CA PHE A 5 -2.75 32.21 -0.20
C PHE A 5 -3.46 31.80 -1.50
N ARG A 6 -4.22 32.71 -2.12
CA ARG A 6 -4.83 32.46 -3.44
C ARG A 6 -3.80 32.24 -4.54
N GLN A 7 -2.72 33.01 -4.51
CA GLN A 7 -1.60 32.83 -5.44
C GLN A 7 -0.91 31.47 -5.24
N PHE A 8 -0.64 31.08 -4.00
CA PHE A 8 -0.06 29.78 -3.66
C PHE A 8 -0.92 28.61 -4.15
N LEU A 9 -2.24 28.67 -3.97
CA LEU A 9 -3.15 27.64 -4.51
C LEU A 9 -3.15 27.57 -6.05
N GLY A 10 -2.97 28.72 -6.72
CA GLY A 10 -2.79 28.77 -8.17
C GLY A 10 -1.50 28.10 -8.62
N GLU A 11 -0.38 28.40 -7.94
CA GLU A 11 0.92 27.80 -8.19
C GLU A 11 0.93 26.29 -7.94
N VAL A 12 0.31 25.81 -6.85
CA VAL A 12 0.14 24.38 -6.55
C VAL A 12 -0.67 23.67 -7.64
N ASN A 13 -1.73 24.29 -8.16
CA ASN A 13 -2.51 23.71 -9.25
C ASN A 13 -1.72 23.59 -10.56
N ILE A 14 -0.82 24.55 -10.84
CA ILE A 14 0.06 24.50 -12.01
C ILE A 14 1.07 23.35 -11.86
N GLU A 15 1.65 23.18 -10.67
CA GLU A 15 2.63 22.13 -10.42
C GLU A 15 1.98 20.74 -10.37
N ALA A 16 0.79 20.63 -9.78
CA ALA A 16 0.00 19.39 -9.73
C ALA A 16 -0.39 18.88 -11.13
N ARG A 17 -0.51 19.77 -12.13
CA ARG A 17 -0.74 19.38 -13.53
C ARG A 17 0.51 18.84 -14.23
N LYS A 18 1.71 19.12 -13.72
CA LYS A 18 2.97 18.53 -14.22
C LYS A 18 3.21 17.13 -13.67
N VAL A 19 2.44 16.72 -12.65
CA VAL A 19 2.49 15.35 -12.12
C VAL A 19 1.96 14.39 -13.18
N VAL A 20 2.81 13.46 -13.61
CA VAL A 20 2.44 12.39 -14.52
C VAL A 20 1.67 11.35 -13.72
N TRP A 21 0.34 11.39 -13.82
CA TRP A 21 -0.50 10.39 -13.18
C TRP A 21 -0.45 9.07 -13.96
N PRO A 22 -0.37 7.92 -13.27
CA PRO A 22 -0.30 6.62 -13.90
C PRO A 22 -1.56 6.35 -14.72
N ASN A 23 -1.40 5.64 -15.83
CA ASN A 23 -2.53 5.25 -16.64
C ASN A 23 -3.39 4.19 -15.90
N ARG A 24 -4.68 4.09 -16.20
CA ARG A 24 -5.60 3.14 -15.54
C ARG A 24 -5.07 1.69 -15.55
N LYS A 25 -4.39 1.30 -16.63
CA LYS A 25 -3.76 -0.03 -16.77
C LYS A 25 -2.59 -0.23 -15.80
N GLU A 26 -1.72 0.77 -15.64
CA GLU A 26 -0.57 0.72 -14.74
C GLU A 26 -1.02 0.72 -13.28
N LEU A 27 -2.07 1.49 -12.96
CA LEU A 27 -2.67 1.51 -11.63
C LEU A 27 -3.19 0.12 -11.25
N ILE A 28 -3.99 -0.49 -12.15
CA ILE A 28 -4.53 -1.84 -11.92
C ILE A 28 -3.39 -2.85 -11.76
N ALA A 29 -2.39 -2.84 -12.65
CA ALA A 29 -1.26 -3.75 -12.58
C ALA A 29 -0.50 -3.62 -11.24
N SER A 30 -0.20 -2.39 -10.82
CA SER A 30 0.49 -2.12 -9.55
C SER A 30 -0.33 -2.59 -8.35
N THR A 31 -1.64 -2.32 -8.32
CA THR A 31 -2.53 -2.79 -7.26
C THR A 31 -2.64 -4.31 -7.24
N THR A 32 -2.70 -4.98 -8.39
CA THR A 32 -2.74 -6.44 -8.48
C THR A 32 -1.49 -7.07 -7.88
N VAL A 33 -0.30 -6.54 -8.19
CA VAL A 33 0.96 -7.05 -7.61
C VAL A 33 0.95 -6.91 -6.09
N VAL A 34 0.51 -5.78 -5.56
CA VAL A 34 0.41 -5.55 -4.11
C VAL A 34 -0.54 -6.56 -3.46
N ILE A 35 -1.73 -6.78 -4.04
CA ILE A 35 -2.72 -7.74 -3.51
C ILE A 35 -2.15 -9.16 -3.48
N VAL A 36 -1.52 -9.59 -4.57
CA VAL A 36 -0.93 -10.94 -4.66
C VAL A 36 0.17 -11.11 -3.62
N THR A 37 1.06 -10.11 -3.50
CA THR A 37 2.17 -10.16 -2.55
C THR A 37 1.68 -10.17 -1.10
N ALA A 38 0.68 -9.33 -0.78
CA ALA A 38 0.06 -9.30 0.54
C ALA A 38 -0.60 -10.64 0.90
N LEU A 39 -1.31 -11.26 -0.05
CA LEU A 39 -1.91 -12.60 0.16
C LEU A 39 -0.86 -13.68 0.40
N LEU A 40 0.24 -13.68 -0.37
CA LEU A 40 1.33 -14.64 -0.18
C LEU A 40 1.96 -14.51 1.21
N VAL A 41 2.24 -13.27 1.65
CA VAL A 41 2.79 -13.00 2.98
C VAL A 41 1.81 -13.40 4.08
N ALA A 42 0.52 -13.08 3.92
CA ALA A 42 -0.51 -13.44 4.90
C ALA A 42 -0.64 -14.96 5.07
N ILE A 43 -0.63 -15.72 3.97
CA ILE A 43 -0.66 -17.19 4.02
C ILE A 43 0.60 -17.73 4.70
N PHE A 44 1.78 -17.19 4.35
CA PHE A 44 3.04 -17.61 4.94
C PHE A 44 3.07 -17.40 6.46
N ILE A 45 2.73 -16.20 6.92
CA ILE A 45 2.69 -15.89 8.36
C ILE A 45 1.63 -16.74 9.06
N GLY A 46 0.41 -16.84 8.49
CA GLY A 46 -0.65 -17.65 9.07
C GLY A 46 -0.29 -19.14 9.20
N LEU A 47 0.47 -19.68 8.24
CA LEU A 47 0.99 -21.04 8.32
C LEU A 47 2.03 -21.17 9.45
N LEU A 48 2.95 -20.22 9.57
CA LEU A 48 3.92 -20.20 10.65
C LEU A 48 3.26 -20.13 12.03
N ASP A 49 2.25 -19.26 12.20
CA ASP A 49 1.50 -19.15 13.44
C ASP A 49 0.82 -20.46 13.82
N PHE A 50 0.25 -21.18 12.83
CA PHE A 50 -0.35 -22.49 13.04
C PHE A 50 0.68 -23.55 13.47
N VAL A 51 1.83 -23.59 12.78
CA VAL A 51 2.92 -24.52 13.08
C VAL A 51 3.48 -24.26 14.48
N PHE A 52 3.78 -23.00 14.80
CA PHE A 52 4.30 -22.63 16.12
C PHE A 52 3.29 -22.87 17.23
N SER A 53 2.01 -22.56 17.01
CA SER A 53 0.95 -22.86 17.99
C SER A 53 0.88 -24.35 18.29
N LYS A 54 0.97 -25.21 17.26
CA LYS A 54 1.01 -26.66 17.44
C LYS A 54 2.27 -27.13 18.16
N LEU A 55 3.45 -26.66 17.75
CA LEU A 55 4.72 -27.03 18.39
C LEU A 55 4.76 -26.64 19.87
N ILE A 56 4.33 -25.42 20.19
CA ILE A 56 4.25 -24.94 21.57
C ILE A 56 3.24 -25.78 22.36
N SER A 57 2.07 -26.10 21.79
CA SER A 57 1.08 -26.95 22.46
C SER A 57 1.58 -28.38 22.73
N LEU A 58 2.49 -28.89 21.90
CA LEU A 58 3.12 -30.20 22.08
C LEU A 58 4.19 -30.18 23.19
N ILE A 59 4.88 -29.05 23.37
CA ILE A 59 5.95 -28.89 24.37
C ILE A 59 5.39 -28.59 25.77
N ILE A 60 4.29 -27.82 25.85
CA ILE A 60 3.67 -27.42 27.12
C ILE A 60 2.80 -28.55 27.71
N ARG A 61 2.37 -29.51 26.90
CA ARG A 61 1.61 -30.68 27.32
C ARG A 61 2.53 -31.86 27.63
#